data_AF-A0A6H9RJC3-F1
#
_entry.id   AF-A0A6H9RJC3-F1
#
_cell.length_a   1.000
_cell.length_b   1.000
_cell.length_c   1.000
_cell.angle_alpha   90.00
_cell.angle_beta   90.00
_cell.angle_gamma   90.00
#
_symmetry.space_group_name_H-M   'P 1'
#
loop_
_entity.id
_entity.type
_entity.pdbx_description
1 polymer ?
#
loop_
_entity_poly.entity_id
_entity_poly.type
_entity_poly.pdbx_seq_one_letter_code
_entity_poly.pdbx_strand_id
1 'polypeptide(L)'
;VDGDLIQSETLKNLYDGVALKDVNTALVMTARTLVEREPNYSFVTARLLMDTLRAEGLSFLEVAESATHHEMVDLYAKALPAYVAKGIEFELLNPVLAEFDLEKLGKAINHERDQQFTYLGLQTLYDRYFIHKDGVRFELPQIFFMRV
;
A
#
# COMPACT_ATOMS: atom_id res chain seq x y z
N VAL A 1 -7.07 -2.00 20.57
CA VAL A 1 -6.85 -3.14 19.65
C VAL A 1 -5.77 -4.03 20.22
N ASP A 2 -5.90 -5.34 20.06
CA ASP A 2 -4.98 -6.38 20.54
C ASP A 2 -4.31 -7.06 19.34
N GLY A 3 -2.98 -6.97 19.27
CA GLY A 3 -2.15 -7.55 18.19
C GLY A 3 -1.89 -9.04 18.36
N ASP A 4 -1.74 -9.50 19.61
CA ASP A 4 -1.49 -10.92 19.93
C ASP A 4 -2.70 -11.78 19.57
N LEU A 5 -3.90 -11.22 19.72
CA LEU A 5 -5.13 -11.84 19.25
C LEU A 5 -5.12 -12.05 17.72
N ILE A 6 -4.74 -11.05 16.93
CA ILE A 6 -4.65 -11.20 15.47
C ILE A 6 -3.61 -12.26 15.11
N GLN A 7 -2.42 -12.20 15.73
CA GLN A 7 -1.35 -13.13 15.43
C GLN A 7 -1.75 -14.58 15.73
N SER A 8 -2.29 -14.83 16.92
CA SER A 8 -2.69 -16.17 17.36
C SER A 8 -3.84 -16.74 16.51
N GLU A 9 -4.84 -15.94 16.16
CA GLU A 9 -5.93 -16.36 15.27
C GLU A 9 -5.45 -16.60 13.83
N THR A 10 -4.51 -15.79 13.34
CA THR A 10 -3.92 -15.98 12.01
C THR A 10 -3.13 -17.29 11.95
N LEU A 11 -2.27 -17.55 12.95
CA LEU A 11 -1.43 -18.75 13.00
C LEU A 11 -2.25 -20.05 12.97
N LYS A 12 -3.43 -20.08 13.60
CA LYS A 12 -4.33 -21.24 13.58
C LYS A 12 -4.80 -21.61 12.17
N ASN A 13 -4.84 -20.64 11.26
CA ASN A 13 -5.33 -20.80 9.89
C ASN A 13 -4.21 -21.02 8.87
N LEU A 14 -2.94 -21.02 9.29
CA LEU A 14 -1.79 -21.28 8.43
C LEU A 14 -1.40 -22.76 8.47
N TYR A 15 -0.77 -23.22 7.40
CA TYR A 15 -0.25 -24.57 7.25
C TYR A 15 1.19 -24.52 6.70
N ASP A 16 1.93 -25.63 6.86
CA ASP A 16 3.30 -25.73 6.37
C ASP A 16 3.36 -25.63 4.83
N GLY A 17 4.24 -24.77 4.31
CA GLY A 17 4.35 -24.47 2.88
C GLY A 17 3.39 -23.41 2.34
N VAL A 18 2.69 -22.66 3.21
CA VAL A 18 1.89 -21.49 2.79
C VAL A 18 2.77 -20.42 2.12
N ALA A 19 2.31 -19.83 1.01
CA ALA A 19 3.05 -18.78 0.34
C ALA A 19 2.97 -17.45 1.13
N LEU A 20 4.02 -16.65 1.07
CA LEU A 20 4.10 -15.37 1.81
C LEU A 20 2.92 -14.43 1.50
N LYS A 21 2.48 -14.38 0.23
CA LYS A 21 1.30 -13.60 -0.20
C LYS A 21 0.01 -14.02 0.52
N ASP A 22 -0.12 -15.31 0.83
CA ASP A 22 -1.31 -15.87 1.46
C ASP A 22 -1.28 -15.61 2.99
N VAL A 23 -0.09 -15.46 3.58
CA VAL A 23 0.09 -15.05 4.98
C VAL A 23 -0.47 -13.64 5.22
N ASN A 24 -0.14 -12.68 4.35
CA ASN A 24 -0.68 -11.32 4.50
C ASN A 24 -2.21 -11.31 4.32
N THR A 25 -2.71 -12.05 3.33
CA THR A 25 -4.15 -12.22 3.12
C THR A 25 -4.85 -12.79 4.36
N ALA A 26 -4.25 -13.80 5.01
CA ALA A 26 -4.78 -14.38 6.25
C ALA A 26 -4.81 -13.36 7.41
N LEU A 27 -3.78 -12.52 7.55
CA LEU A 27 -3.75 -11.42 8.53
C LEU A 27 -4.90 -10.42 8.30
N VAL A 28 -5.08 -9.97 7.05
CA VAL A 28 -6.14 -9.04 6.67
C VAL A 28 -7.53 -9.63 6.93
N MET A 29 -7.75 -10.89 6.53
CA MET A 29 -9.03 -11.58 6.75
C MET A 29 -9.33 -11.73 8.23
N THR A 30 -8.36 -12.15 9.04
CA THR A 30 -8.51 -12.29 10.49
C THR A 30 -8.84 -10.95 11.13
N ALA A 31 -8.05 -9.90 10.86
CA ALA A 31 -8.28 -8.57 11.41
C ALA A 31 -9.65 -7.99 11.02
N ARG A 32 -10.09 -8.23 9.77
CA ARG A 32 -11.39 -7.77 9.26
C ARG A 32 -12.57 -8.30 10.10
N THR A 33 -12.51 -9.55 10.56
CA THR A 33 -13.59 -10.12 11.39
C THR A 33 -13.74 -9.46 12.75
N LEU A 34 -12.67 -8.81 13.26
CA LEU A 34 -12.68 -8.13 14.55
C LEU A 34 -13.30 -6.73 14.49
N VAL A 35 -13.51 -6.18 13.29
CA VAL A 35 -14.08 -4.84 13.08
C VAL A 35 -15.51 -4.72 13.65
N GLU A 36 -16.32 -5.78 13.55
CA GLU A 36 -17.68 -5.81 14.09
C GLU A 36 -17.70 -5.74 15.63
N ARG A 37 -16.61 -6.18 16.29
CA ARG A 37 -16.49 -6.14 17.76
C ARG A 37 -15.87 -4.84 18.24
N GLU A 38 -14.87 -4.33 17.54
CA GLU A 38 -14.15 -3.10 17.87
C GLU A 38 -13.80 -2.35 16.57
N PRO A 39 -14.44 -1.20 16.28
CA PRO A 39 -14.27 -0.47 15.02
C PRO A 39 -12.83 -0.06 14.69
N ASN A 40 -11.98 0.13 15.70
CA ASN A 40 -10.57 0.50 15.50
C ASN A 40 -9.75 -0.57 14.75
N TYR A 41 -10.23 -1.82 14.71
CA TYR A 41 -9.61 -2.84 13.85
C TYR A 41 -9.69 -2.48 12.36
N SER A 42 -10.61 -1.59 11.93
CA SER A 42 -10.66 -1.13 10.54
C SER A 42 -9.36 -0.45 10.10
N PHE A 43 -8.74 0.34 10.98
CA PHE A 43 -7.43 0.94 10.72
C PHE A 43 -6.32 -0.11 10.69
N VAL A 44 -6.37 -1.09 11.59
CA VAL A 44 -5.40 -2.19 11.62
C VAL A 44 -5.47 -3.02 10.33
N THR A 45 -6.68 -3.37 9.88
CA THR A 45 -6.89 -4.11 8.63
C THR A 45 -6.37 -3.33 7.42
N ALA A 46 -6.60 -2.01 7.35
CA ALA A 46 -6.02 -1.16 6.30
C ALA A 46 -4.49 -1.18 6.31
N ARG A 47 -3.87 -1.11 7.50
CA ARG A 47 -2.40 -1.11 7.64
C ARG A 47 -1.76 -2.43 7.23
N LEU A 48 -2.43 -3.55 7.51
CA LEU A 48 -2.02 -4.88 7.07
C LEU A 48 -2.14 -5.01 5.54
N LEU A 49 -3.26 -4.56 4.96
CA LEU A 49 -3.44 -4.52 3.51
C LEU A 49 -2.38 -3.66 2.83
N MET A 50 -2.00 -2.53 3.45
CA MET A 50 -0.98 -1.62 2.93
C MET A 50 0.38 -2.30 2.70
N ASP A 51 0.68 -3.36 3.44
CA ASP A 51 1.93 -4.09 3.29
C ASP A 51 2.02 -4.85 1.97
N THR A 52 0.92 -5.48 1.53
CA THR A 52 0.80 -6.04 0.18
C THR A 52 0.94 -4.96 -0.88
N LEU A 53 0.25 -3.82 -0.71
CA LEU A 53 0.30 -2.70 -1.66
C LEU A 53 1.71 -2.13 -1.81
N ARG A 54 2.46 -2.00 -0.71
CA ARG A 54 3.85 -1.54 -0.74
C ARG A 54 4.74 -2.51 -1.50
N ALA A 55 4.69 -3.80 -1.17
CA ALA A 55 5.49 -4.80 -1.85
C ALA A 55 5.17 -4.86 -3.36
N GLU A 56 3.88 -4.86 -3.71
CA GLU A 56 3.42 -4.85 -5.10
C GLU A 56 3.89 -3.61 -5.86
N GLY A 57 3.61 -2.42 -5.33
CA GLY A 57 3.89 -1.17 -6.02
C GLY A 57 5.37 -0.84 -6.08
N LEU A 58 6.12 -1.03 -4.99
CA LEU A 58 7.56 -0.74 -4.97
C LEU A 58 8.36 -1.73 -5.83
N SER A 59 7.95 -3.00 -5.88
CA SER A 59 8.61 -4.01 -6.70
C SER A 59 8.37 -3.73 -8.18
N PHE A 60 7.14 -3.39 -8.57
CA PHE A 60 6.82 -2.98 -9.95
C PHE A 60 7.61 -1.74 -10.39
N LEU A 61 7.84 -0.79 -9.47
CA LEU A 61 8.63 0.42 -9.71
C LEU A 61 10.14 0.20 -9.62
N GLU A 62 10.61 -1.01 -9.35
CA GLU A 62 12.03 -1.35 -9.17
C GLU A 62 12.70 -0.52 -8.05
N VAL A 63 11.93 -0.12 -7.03
CA VAL A 63 12.42 0.68 -5.90
C VAL A 63 12.84 -0.20 -4.72
N ALA A 64 12.02 -1.21 -4.40
CA ALA A 64 12.28 -2.19 -3.34
C ALA A 64 11.35 -3.40 -3.52
N GLU A 65 11.80 -4.60 -3.16
CA GLU A 65 10.95 -5.80 -3.20
C GLU A 65 9.85 -5.80 -2.12
N SER A 66 10.13 -5.17 -0.97
CA SER A 66 9.19 -5.01 0.13
C SER A 66 9.58 -3.81 0.99
N ALA A 67 8.65 -3.29 1.78
CA ALA A 67 8.90 -2.22 2.73
C ALA A 67 7.87 -2.21 3.86
N THR A 68 8.33 -1.94 5.07
CA THR A 68 7.51 -1.64 6.24
C THR A 68 6.97 -0.20 6.18
N HIS A 69 6.03 0.12 7.08
CA HIS A 69 5.45 1.46 7.13
C HIS A 69 6.49 2.57 7.37
N HIS A 70 7.40 2.40 8.33
CA HIS A 70 8.35 3.46 8.68
C HIS A 70 9.43 3.65 7.61
N GLU A 71 9.79 2.61 6.85
CA GLU A 71 10.72 2.75 5.71
C GLU A 71 10.14 3.63 4.60
N MET A 72 8.82 3.82 4.55
CA MET A 72 8.18 4.73 3.60
C MET A 72 8.55 6.20 3.79
N VAL A 73 9.12 6.58 4.94
CA VAL A 73 9.68 7.93 5.14
C VAL A 73 10.67 8.31 4.04
N ASP A 74 11.49 7.35 3.61
CA ASP A 74 12.50 7.55 2.56
C ASP A 74 12.04 7.03 1.20
N LEU A 75 11.24 5.96 1.18
CA LEU A 75 10.86 5.29 -0.06
C LEU A 75 9.82 6.05 -0.87
N TYR A 76 8.92 6.83 -0.26
CA TYR A 76 7.97 7.64 -1.03
C TYR A 76 8.65 8.64 -1.96
N ALA A 77 9.72 9.30 -1.49
CA ALA A 77 10.47 10.26 -2.29
C ALA A 77 11.19 9.59 -3.48
N LYS A 78 11.57 8.32 -3.36
CA LYS A 78 12.16 7.52 -4.45
C LYS A 78 11.09 6.96 -5.39
N ALA A 79 9.95 6.56 -4.85
CA ALA A 79 8.86 5.96 -5.60
C ALA A 79 8.12 6.95 -6.50
N LEU A 80 7.96 8.22 -6.08
CA LEU A 80 7.28 9.24 -6.88
C LEU A 80 7.89 9.44 -8.29
N PRO A 81 9.20 9.71 -8.46
CA PRO A 81 9.77 9.87 -9.80
C PRO A 81 9.74 8.58 -10.62
N ALA A 82 9.95 7.42 -9.99
CA ALA A 82 9.82 6.12 -10.67
C ALA A 82 8.39 5.89 -11.18
N TYR A 83 7.39 6.22 -10.36
CA TYR A 83 5.98 6.16 -10.70
C TYR A 83 5.63 7.07 -11.89
N VAL A 84 6.08 8.32 -11.88
CA VAL A 84 5.83 9.26 -12.98
C VAL A 84 6.47 8.74 -14.27
N ALA A 85 7.73 8.29 -14.22
CA ALA A 85 8.43 7.74 -15.37
C ALA A 85 7.72 6.51 -15.97
N LYS A 86 7.37 5.52 -15.14
CA LYS A 86 6.66 4.31 -15.57
C LYS A 86 5.24 4.61 -16.07
N GLY A 87 4.53 5.51 -15.40
CA GLY A 87 3.19 5.91 -15.81
C GLY A 87 3.19 6.62 -17.18
N ILE A 88 4.21 7.43 -17.48
CA ILE A 88 4.38 8.04 -18.81
C ILE A 88 4.80 6.99 -19.84
N GLU A 89 5.75 6.11 -19.50
CA GLU A 89 6.19 4.99 -20.37
C GLU A 89 5.00 4.15 -20.86
N PHE A 90 4.02 3.91 -19.99
CA PHE A 90 2.82 3.14 -20.31
C PHE A 90 1.62 3.98 -20.78
N GLU A 91 1.82 5.28 -21.04
CA GLU A 91 0.77 6.22 -21.45
C GLU A 91 -0.42 6.33 -20.46
N LEU A 92 -0.20 5.97 -19.20
CA LEU A 92 -1.18 6.06 -18.11
C LEU A 92 -1.16 7.43 -17.42
N LEU A 93 -0.08 8.21 -17.61
CA LEU A 93 0.10 9.55 -17.08
C LEU A 93 0.42 10.56 -18.17
N ASN A 94 0.01 11.81 -17.95
CA ASN A 94 0.35 12.91 -18.85
C ASN A 94 1.85 13.26 -18.70
N PRO A 95 2.61 13.35 -19.82
CA PRO A 95 4.03 13.72 -19.80
C PRO A 95 4.37 15.03 -19.08
N VAL A 96 3.42 15.99 -19.02
CA VAL A 96 3.59 17.27 -18.30
C VAL A 96 3.94 17.06 -16.82
N LEU A 97 3.55 15.92 -16.21
CA LEU A 97 3.90 15.62 -14.82
C LEU A 97 5.42 15.51 -14.60
N ALA A 98 6.21 15.18 -15.63
CA ALA A 98 7.67 15.13 -15.53
C ALA A 98 8.34 16.52 -15.46
N GLU A 99 7.61 17.59 -15.78
CA GLU A 99 8.12 18.96 -15.72
C GLU A 99 8.11 19.55 -14.30
N PHE A 100 7.44 18.89 -13.35
CA PHE A 100 7.41 19.29 -11.96
C PHE A 100 8.72 18.96 -11.24
N ASP A 101 8.99 19.67 -10.14
CA ASP A 101 10.09 19.35 -9.22
C ASP A 101 9.72 18.12 -8.36
N LEU A 102 9.88 16.93 -8.93
CA LEU A 102 9.52 15.66 -8.29
C LEU A 102 10.36 15.37 -7.04
N GLU A 103 11.58 15.90 -6.94
CA GLU A 103 12.39 15.76 -5.74
C GLU A 103 11.77 16.54 -4.57
N LYS A 104 11.38 17.79 -4.82
CA LYS A 104 10.69 18.62 -3.83
C LYS A 104 9.33 18.04 -3.45
N LEU A 105 8.55 17.58 -4.43
CA LEU A 105 7.25 16.96 -4.17
C LEU A 105 7.39 15.64 -3.41
N GLY A 106 8.37 14.81 -3.74
CA GLY A 106 8.66 13.57 -3.03
C GLY A 106 8.97 13.80 -1.55
N LYS A 107 9.72 14.86 -1.22
CA LYS A 107 9.99 15.28 0.17
C LYS A 107 8.78 15.86 0.89
N ALA A 108 7.77 16.34 0.16
CA ALA A 108 6.54 16.87 0.74
C ALA A 108 5.53 15.76 1.10
N ILE A 109 5.73 14.53 0.62
CA ILE A 109 4.89 13.39 0.96
C ILE A 109 5.06 13.06 2.45
N ASN A 110 3.92 12.87 3.14
CA ASN A 110 3.90 12.45 4.53
C ASN A 110 3.36 11.02 4.65
N HIS A 111 4.26 10.07 4.86
CA HIS A 111 3.93 8.65 4.95
C HIS A 111 2.97 8.30 6.11
N GLU A 112 3.00 9.05 7.22
CA GLU A 112 2.11 8.81 8.38
C GLU A 112 0.62 8.95 8.03
N ARG A 113 0.29 9.64 6.94
CA ARG A 113 -1.09 9.76 6.47
C ARG A 113 -1.67 8.44 5.97
N ASP A 114 -0.84 7.45 5.64
CA ASP A 114 -1.30 6.09 5.36
C ASP A 114 -2.03 5.47 6.56
N GLN A 115 -1.68 5.88 7.79
CA GLN A 115 -2.28 5.37 9.02
C GLN A 115 -3.71 5.86 9.26
N GLN A 116 -4.17 6.84 8.47
CA GLN A 116 -5.49 7.46 8.55
C GLN A 116 -6.56 6.68 7.77
N PHE A 117 -6.15 5.72 6.93
CA PHE A 117 -7.09 4.93 6.15
C PHE A 117 -7.91 3.98 7.02
N THR A 118 -9.23 3.98 6.80
CA THR A 118 -10.09 2.84 7.14
C THR A 118 -9.97 1.76 6.07
N TYR A 119 -10.28 0.51 6.42
CA TYR A 119 -10.19 -0.61 5.49
C TYR A 119 -11.02 -0.39 4.23
N LEU A 120 -12.29 0.02 4.39
CA LEU A 120 -13.17 0.31 3.26
C LEU A 120 -12.63 1.45 2.37
N GLY A 121 -12.06 2.49 2.99
CA GLY A 121 -11.48 3.61 2.25
C GLY A 121 -10.30 3.19 1.39
N LEU A 122 -9.34 2.46 1.97
CA LEU A 122 -8.18 1.97 1.22
C LEU A 122 -8.57 0.97 0.14
N GLN A 123 -9.45 0.01 0.47
CA GLN A 123 -9.93 -0.98 -0.49
C GLN A 123 -10.64 -0.32 -1.67
N THR A 124 -11.44 0.72 -1.42
CA THR A 124 -12.11 1.48 -2.48
C THR A 124 -11.12 2.11 -3.46
N LEU A 125 -10.04 2.72 -2.94
CA LEU A 125 -9.02 3.33 -3.78
C LEU A 125 -8.24 2.26 -4.56
N TYR A 126 -7.84 1.17 -3.89
CA TYR A 126 -7.11 0.08 -4.52
C TYR A 126 -7.87 -0.61 -5.65
N ASP A 127 -9.16 -0.89 -5.44
CA ASP A 127 -9.96 -1.64 -6.39
C ASP A 127 -10.31 -0.81 -7.64
N ARG A 128 -10.48 0.51 -7.48
CA ARG A 128 -11.12 1.35 -8.52
C ARG A 128 -10.34 2.58 -8.98
N TYR A 129 -9.37 3.07 -8.21
CA TYR A 129 -8.73 4.37 -8.45
C TYR A 129 -7.23 4.29 -8.68
N PHE A 130 -6.53 3.37 -8.00
CA PHE A 130 -5.09 3.24 -8.18
C PHE A 130 -4.75 2.77 -9.58
N ILE A 131 -3.83 3.50 -10.20
CA ILE A 131 -3.33 3.15 -11.54
C ILE A 131 -2.63 1.80 -11.48
N HIS A 132 -2.93 0.96 -12.47
CA HIS A 132 -2.38 -0.37 -12.58
C HIS A 132 -2.00 -0.70 -14.03
N LYS A 133 -1.10 -1.66 -14.19
CA LYS A 133 -0.75 -2.26 -15.48
C LYS A 133 -0.75 -3.77 -15.32
N ASP A 134 -1.41 -4.47 -16.25
CA ASP A 134 -1.51 -5.94 -16.27
C ASP A 134 -1.97 -6.56 -14.93
N GLY A 135 -2.87 -5.85 -14.24
CA GLY A 135 -3.42 -6.26 -12.95
C GLY A 135 -2.59 -5.84 -11.72
N VAL A 136 -1.39 -5.30 -11.91
CA VAL A 136 -0.49 -4.86 -10.83
C VAL A 136 -0.67 -3.36 -10.56
N ARG A 137 -1.09 -3.00 -9.35
CA ARG A 137 -1.24 -1.62 -8.89
C ARG A 137 0.12 -1.10 -8.48
N PHE A 138 0.65 -0.16 -9.26
CA PHE A 138 1.95 0.45 -8.99
C PHE A 138 1.85 1.84 -8.37
N GLU A 139 0.63 2.29 -8.08
CA GLU A 139 0.37 3.54 -7.40
C GLU A 139 0.15 3.35 -5.89
N LEU A 140 0.97 4.02 -5.08
CA LEU A 140 0.84 4.04 -3.62
C LEU A 140 -0.12 5.17 -3.16
N PRO A 141 -0.76 5.06 -1.99
CA PRO A 141 -1.82 5.99 -1.60
C PRO A 141 -1.40 7.47 -1.52
N GLN A 142 -0.23 7.79 -0.97
CA GLN A 142 0.21 9.18 -0.94
C GLN A 142 0.63 9.70 -2.33
N ILE A 143 1.10 8.81 -3.22
CA ILE A 143 1.40 9.16 -4.62
C ILE A 143 0.09 9.44 -5.38
N PHE A 144 -0.97 8.66 -5.13
CA PHE A 144 -2.30 8.93 -5.65
C PHE A 144 -2.77 10.35 -5.31
N PHE A 145 -2.65 10.76 -4.04
CA PHE A 145 -3.02 12.12 -3.64
C PHE A 145 -2.09 13.20 -4.20
N MET A 146 -0.82 12.89 -4.45
CA MET A 146 0.13 13.82 -5.07
C MET A 146 -0.13 14.00 -6.57
N ARG A 147 -0.65 12.97 -7.25
CA ARG A 147 -0.97 13.02 -8.68
C ARG A 147 -2.21 13.89 -8.98
N VAL A 148 -3.25 13.80 -8.14
CA VAL A 148 -4.53 14.50 -8.32
C VAL A 148 -4.38 15.99 -8.05
#